data_AF-A0A561VMH5-F1
#
_entry.id   AF-A0A561VMH5-F1
#
_cell.length_a   1.000
_cell.length_b   1.000
_cell.length_c   1.000
_cell.angle_alpha   90.00
_cell.angle_beta   90.00
_cell.angle_gamma   90.00
#
_symmetry.space_group_name_H-M   'P 1'
#
loop_
_entity.id
_entity.type
_entity.pdbx_description
1 polymer ?
#
loop_
_entity_poly.entity_id
_entity_poly.type
_entity_poly.pdbx_seq_one_letter_code
_entity_poly.pdbx_strand_id
1 'polypeptide(L)'
;MNGFDNDAQFQRVWAYDGRVRSATVDIDRANPGANHRGGLEQTMRVSKMAGHLVVPLSGIGDGGLAVLASSSKGANRPLVRAYASSGNASISVLVYVDGVIDDEADLTAHSSELIAALNELVDDLRPR
;
A
#
# COMPACT_ATOMS: atom_id res chain seq x y z
N MET A 1 -13.79 -5.09 14.37
CA MET A 1 -12.32 -5.23 14.34
C MET A 1 -12.01 -6.63 13.84
N ASN A 2 -11.34 -6.76 12.69
CA ASN A 2 -10.84 -8.05 12.18
C ASN A 2 -9.31 -7.97 12.16
N GLY A 3 -8.63 -8.83 12.92
CA GLY A 3 -7.18 -8.87 13.03
C GLY A 3 -6.74 -10.10 13.83
N PHE A 4 -5.52 -10.57 13.56
CA PHE A 4 -4.87 -11.68 14.27
C PHE A 4 -3.62 -11.11 14.95
N ASP A 5 -3.57 -11.17 16.28
CA ASP A 5 -2.42 -10.71 17.06
C ASP A 5 -1.96 -11.85 17.96
N ASN A 6 -0.71 -12.28 17.80
CA ASN A 6 -0.04 -13.23 18.69
C ASN A 6 1.47 -12.93 18.78
N ASP A 7 2.19 -13.76 19.55
CA ASP A 7 3.62 -13.58 19.80
C ASP A 7 4.47 -13.65 18.51
N ALA A 8 4.00 -14.35 17.48
CA ALA A 8 4.71 -14.55 16.22
C ALA A 8 4.31 -13.56 15.11
N GLN A 9 3.04 -13.15 15.07
CA GLN A 9 2.50 -12.34 13.98
C GLN A 9 1.47 -11.32 14.49
N PHE A 10 1.56 -10.12 13.95
CA PHE A 10 0.54 -9.09 14.10
C PHE A 10 -0.03 -8.73 12.74
N GLN A 11 -1.32 -8.95 12.55
CA GLN A 11 -2.06 -8.50 11.38
C GLN A 11 -3.29 -7.73 11.80
N ARG A 12 -3.44 -6.52 11.27
CA ARG A 12 -4.61 -5.67 11.53
C ARG A 12 -5.19 -5.13 10.23
N VAL A 13 -6.51 -5.23 10.11
CA VAL A 13 -7.27 -4.69 9.00
C VAL A 13 -8.25 -3.65 9.53
N TRP A 14 -8.20 -2.46 8.94
CA TRP A 14 -9.16 -1.40 9.18
C TRP A 14 -10.03 -1.22 7.94
N ALA A 15 -11.32 -1.01 8.17
CA ALA A 15 -12.24 -0.51 7.17
C ALA A 15 -12.54 0.96 7.51
N TYR A 16 -12.59 1.80 6.48
CA TYR A 16 -12.82 3.24 6.61
C TYR A 16 -13.99 3.67 5.73
N ASP A 17 -14.72 4.68 6.15
CA ASP A 17 -15.78 5.33 5.41
C ASP A 17 -15.31 6.66 4.82
N GLY A 18 -14.55 6.60 3.72
CA GLY A 18 -14.14 7.83 3.04
C GLY A 18 -13.18 7.59 1.88
N ARG A 19 -12.19 8.48 1.78
CA ARG A 19 -11.12 8.40 0.78
C ARG A 19 -10.33 7.11 0.94
N VAL A 20 -9.86 6.81 2.15
CA VAL A 20 -9.35 5.48 2.48
C VAL A 20 -10.53 4.53 2.65
N ARG A 21 -10.42 3.32 2.12
CA ARG A 21 -11.45 2.26 2.22
C ARG A 21 -11.00 1.11 3.10
N SER A 22 -9.73 0.77 2.99
CA SER A 22 -9.14 -0.23 3.87
C SER A 22 -7.65 0.01 4.05
N ALA A 23 -7.15 -0.31 5.24
CA ALA A 23 -5.73 -0.48 5.48
C ALA A 23 -5.47 -1.90 6.00
N THR A 24 -4.34 -2.46 5.63
CA THR A 24 -3.84 -3.73 6.15
C THR A 24 -2.40 -3.55 6.56
N VAL A 25 -2.09 -3.98 7.77
CA VAL A 25 -0.74 -4.00 8.32
C VAL A 25 -0.45 -5.43 8.74
N ASP A 26 0.71 -5.94 8.34
CA ASP A 26 1.23 -7.24 8.71
C ASP A 26 2.66 -7.08 9.22
N ILE A 27 2.96 -7.61 10.40
CA ILE A 27 4.26 -7.54 11.05
C ILE A 27 4.65 -8.95 11.51
N ASP A 28 5.78 -9.43 11.00
CA ASP A 28 6.39 -10.71 11.42
C ASP A 28 7.25 -10.48 12.67
N ARG A 29 6.66 -10.64 13.85
CA ARG A 29 7.37 -10.49 15.14
C ARG A 29 8.31 -11.65 15.42
N ALA A 30 8.03 -12.83 14.87
CA ALA A 30 8.88 -14.01 14.99
C ALA A 30 10.21 -13.85 14.26
N ASN A 31 10.24 -13.05 13.19
CA ASN A 31 11.46 -12.74 12.45
C ASN A 31 11.69 -11.24 12.27
N PRO A 32 12.21 -10.53 13.29
CA PRO A 32 12.50 -9.09 13.21
C PRO A 32 13.53 -8.70 12.15
N GLY A 33 14.34 -9.66 11.69
CA GLY A 33 15.30 -9.48 10.59
C GLY A 33 14.71 -9.72 9.20
N ALA A 34 13.42 -10.08 9.11
CA ALA A 34 12.74 -10.23 7.84
C ALA A 34 12.78 -8.91 7.06
N ASN A 35 12.87 -9.03 5.73
CA ASN A 35 12.82 -7.90 4.81
C ASN A 35 11.75 -8.20 3.76
N HIS A 36 10.65 -7.45 3.80
CA HIS A 36 9.54 -7.65 2.87
C HIS A 36 9.71 -6.94 1.53
N ARG A 37 10.86 -6.30 1.28
CA ARG A 37 11.17 -5.67 -0.02
C ARG A 37 11.07 -6.67 -1.17
N GLY A 38 11.53 -7.91 -0.99
CA GLY A 38 11.38 -8.96 -2.01
C GLY A 38 9.90 -9.27 -2.34
N GLY A 39 9.02 -9.19 -1.35
CA GLY A 39 7.57 -9.31 -1.55
C GLY A 39 6.98 -8.13 -2.33
N LEU A 40 7.47 -6.90 -2.06
CA LEU A 40 7.09 -5.71 -2.81
C LEU A 40 7.54 -5.78 -4.28
N GLU A 41 8.76 -6.23 -4.53
CA GLU A 41 9.31 -6.44 -5.89
C GLU A 41 8.50 -7.51 -6.65
N GLN A 42 8.12 -8.60 -5.98
CA GLN A 42 7.24 -9.60 -6.56
C GLN A 42 5.84 -9.03 -6.87
N THR A 43 5.28 -8.21 -5.98
CA THR A 43 3.99 -7.54 -6.18
C THR A 43 4.02 -6.61 -7.40
N MET A 44 5.10 -5.84 -7.56
CA MET A 44 5.34 -5.00 -8.72
C MET A 44 5.35 -5.83 -10.01
N ARG A 45 6.14 -6.91 -10.03
CA ARG A 45 6.27 -7.78 -11.21
C ARG A 45 4.92 -8.40 -11.62
N VAL A 46 4.21 -8.99 -10.67
CA VAL A 46 2.91 -9.64 -10.92
C VAL A 46 1.88 -8.63 -11.40
N SER A 47 1.81 -7.45 -10.76
CA SER A 47 0.87 -6.40 -11.14
C SER A 47 1.13 -5.89 -12.56
N LYS A 48 2.41 -5.71 -12.94
CA LYS A 48 2.78 -5.34 -14.31
C LYS A 48 2.41 -6.43 -15.32
N MET A 49 2.65 -7.70 -15.00
CA MET A 49 2.24 -8.83 -15.85
C MET A 49 0.72 -8.90 -16.04
N ALA A 50 -0.06 -8.47 -15.05
CA ALA A 50 -1.52 -8.36 -15.13
C ALA A 50 -2.02 -7.10 -15.88
N GLY A 51 -1.12 -6.27 -16.42
CA GLY A 51 -1.45 -5.06 -17.18
C GLY A 51 -1.92 -3.88 -16.32
N HIS A 52 -1.72 -3.93 -15.01
CA HIS A 52 -2.00 -2.82 -14.10
C HIS A 52 -1.00 -1.68 -14.30
N LEU A 53 -1.39 -0.46 -13.92
CA LEU A 53 -0.43 0.65 -13.80
C LEU A 53 0.29 0.51 -12.47
N VAL A 54 1.62 0.60 -12.50
CA VAL A 54 2.44 0.29 -11.34
C VAL A 54 3.57 1.29 -11.25
N VAL A 55 3.49 2.17 -10.25
CA VAL A 55 4.45 3.26 -10.03
C VAL A 55 5.17 3.05 -8.69
N PRO A 56 6.50 3.06 -8.65
CA PRO A 56 7.23 3.05 -7.39
C PRO A 56 6.99 4.34 -6.61
N LEU A 57 6.80 4.22 -5.30
CA LEU A 57 6.68 5.36 -4.39
C LEU A 57 8.01 5.53 -3.66
N SER A 58 8.61 6.71 -3.77
CA SER A 58 9.85 7.06 -3.08
C SER A 58 9.57 7.67 -1.71
N GLY A 59 10.55 7.57 -0.80
CA GLY A 59 10.49 8.22 0.51
C GLY A 59 9.62 7.51 1.56
N ILE A 60 9.29 6.24 1.37
CA ILE A 60 8.53 5.46 2.35
C ILE A 60 9.19 4.12 2.71
N GLY A 61 9.44 3.91 4.00
CA GLY A 61 10.06 2.69 4.54
C GLY A 61 11.33 2.30 3.78
N ASP A 62 11.46 1.00 3.50
CA ASP A 62 12.48 0.41 2.62
C ASP A 62 12.06 0.40 1.14
N GLY A 63 10.80 0.72 0.87
CA GLY A 63 10.22 0.78 -0.47
C GLY A 63 8.70 0.95 -0.44
N GLY A 64 8.16 1.54 -1.52
CA GLY A 64 6.72 1.66 -1.72
C GLY A 64 6.31 1.48 -3.18
N LEU A 65 5.03 1.21 -3.38
CA LEU A 65 4.44 0.95 -4.70
C LEU A 65 2.98 1.38 -4.75
N ALA A 66 2.58 2.11 -5.79
CA ALA A 66 1.19 2.34 -6.13
C ALA A 66 0.78 1.41 -7.28
N VAL A 67 -0.41 0.82 -7.16
CA VAL A 67 -1.00 -0.08 -8.16
C VAL A 67 -2.42 0.36 -8.44
N LEU A 68 -2.71 0.64 -9.72
CA LEU A 68 -4.05 0.84 -10.22
C LEU A 68 -4.44 -0.32 -11.13
N ALA A 69 -5.52 -1.01 -10.78
CA ALA A 69 -6.08 -2.09 -11.59
C ALA A 69 -6.42 -1.60 -13.00
N SER A 70 -6.14 -2.41 -14.01
CA SER A 70 -6.37 -2.07 -15.42
C SER A 70 -7.84 -1.76 -15.72
N SER A 71 -8.76 -2.43 -15.06
CA SER A 71 -10.21 -2.20 -15.16
C SER A 71 -10.67 -0.85 -14.60
N SER A 72 -9.83 -0.17 -13.83
CA SER A 72 -10.14 1.10 -13.16
C SER A 72 -9.55 2.32 -13.89
N LYS A 73 -8.82 2.11 -14.99
CA LYS A 73 -8.34 3.20 -15.86
C LYS A 73 -9.51 3.98 -16.44
N GLY A 74 -9.39 5.29 -16.53
CA GLY A 74 -10.46 6.15 -17.06
C GLY A 74 -11.68 6.30 -16.14
N ALA A 75 -11.72 5.60 -15.00
CA ALA A 75 -12.79 5.75 -14.04
C ALA A 75 -12.67 7.09 -13.31
N ASN A 76 -13.80 7.76 -13.09
CA ASN A 76 -13.83 8.92 -12.22
C ASN A 76 -13.65 8.46 -10.77
N ARG A 77 -12.61 8.95 -10.11
CA ARG A 77 -12.19 8.59 -8.76
C ARG A 77 -11.85 7.10 -8.61
N PRO A 78 -10.77 6.61 -9.25
CA PRO A 78 -10.42 5.21 -9.19
C PRO A 78 -9.94 4.80 -7.79
N LEU A 79 -10.07 3.51 -7.47
CA LEU A 79 -9.42 2.91 -6.31
C LEU A 79 -7.98 2.52 -6.67
N VAL A 80 -7.03 3.13 -5.97
CA VAL A 80 -5.61 2.82 -6.07
C VAL A 80 -5.19 2.10 -4.80
N ARG A 81 -4.40 1.04 -4.95
CA ARG A 81 -3.77 0.36 -3.82
C ARG A 81 -2.32 0.81 -3.70
N ALA A 82 -1.97 1.37 -2.55
CA ALA A 82 -0.61 1.73 -2.21
C ALA A 82 -0.03 0.71 -1.22
N TYR A 83 1.22 0.34 -1.41
CA TYR A 83 1.96 -0.62 -0.59
C TYR A 83 3.22 0.04 -0.04
N ALA A 84 3.63 -0.35 1.15
CA ALA A 84 4.92 -0.04 1.72
C ALA A 84 5.51 -1.25 2.43
N SER A 85 6.83 -1.36 2.43
CA SER A 85 7.59 -2.32 3.24
C SER A 85 8.54 -1.57 4.16
N SER A 86 8.65 -1.97 5.42
CA SER A 86 9.63 -1.44 6.37
C SER A 86 10.05 -2.55 7.33
N GLY A 87 11.28 -3.04 7.18
CA GLY A 87 11.81 -4.19 7.88
C GLY A 87 10.91 -5.42 7.72
N ASN A 88 10.48 -5.94 8.86
CA ASN A 88 9.57 -7.08 9.02
C ASN A 88 8.08 -6.68 8.92
N ALA A 89 7.76 -5.46 8.48
CA ALA A 89 6.40 -4.99 8.28
C ALA A 89 6.07 -4.80 6.80
N SER A 90 4.84 -5.17 6.43
CA SER A 90 4.19 -4.86 5.16
C SER A 90 2.89 -4.10 5.41
N ILE A 91 2.66 -3.03 4.65
CA ILE A 91 1.49 -2.18 4.76
C ILE A 91 0.85 -2.06 3.40
N SER A 92 -0.48 -2.13 3.34
CA SER A 92 -1.23 -1.77 2.13
C SER A 92 -2.46 -0.94 2.46
N VAL A 93 -2.77 0.02 1.59
CA VAL A 93 -3.88 0.97 1.73
C VAL A 93 -4.63 1.01 0.43
N LEU A 94 -5.95 0.95 0.51
CA LEU A 94 -6.83 1.13 -0.64
C LEU A 94 -7.50 2.50 -0.53
N VAL A 95 -7.25 3.37 -1.52
CA VAL A 95 -7.59 4.80 -1.49
C VAL A 95 -8.33 5.19 -2.76
N TYR A 96 -9.41 5.95 -2.63
CA TYR A 96 -10.00 6.69 -3.74
C TYR A 96 -9.11 7.90 -4.05
N VAL A 97 -8.59 7.94 -5.26
CA VAL A 97 -7.82 9.07 -5.75
C VAL A 97 -8.75 10.01 -6.49
N ASP A 98 -8.70 11.30 -6.21
CA ASP A 98 -9.57 12.26 -6.88
C ASP A 98 -9.05 12.57 -8.29
N GLY A 99 -9.93 12.47 -9.29
CA GLY A 99 -9.58 12.66 -10.70
C GLY A 99 -9.73 11.38 -11.52
N VAL A 100 -9.19 11.41 -12.73
CA VAL A 100 -9.11 10.27 -13.65
C VAL A 100 -7.63 9.93 -13.82
N ILE A 101 -7.33 8.62 -13.89
CA ILE A 101 -5.97 8.12 -14.10
C ILE A 101 -6.03 7.20 -15.31
N ASP A 102 -5.32 7.56 -16.38
CA ASP A 102 -5.27 6.77 -17.61
C ASP A 102 -3.92 6.06 -17.81
N ASP A 103 -2.84 6.63 -17.26
CA ASP A 103 -1.48 6.10 -17.40
C ASP A 103 -0.61 6.22 -16.13
N GLU A 104 0.65 5.78 -16.26
CA GLU A 104 1.61 5.81 -15.14
C GLU A 104 2.03 7.24 -14.76
N ALA A 105 2.01 8.21 -15.68
CA ALA A 105 2.35 9.59 -15.38
C ALA A 105 1.25 10.24 -14.53
N ASP A 106 -0.01 10.00 -14.86
CA ASP A 106 -1.16 10.42 -14.05
C ASP A 106 -1.07 9.80 -12.65
N LEU A 107 -0.83 8.49 -12.56
CA LEU A 107 -0.70 7.81 -11.26
C LEU A 107 0.48 8.37 -10.44
N THR A 108 1.58 8.73 -11.09
CA THR A 108 2.74 9.36 -10.45
C THR A 108 2.39 10.74 -9.88
N ALA A 109 1.55 11.52 -10.55
CA ALA A 109 1.12 12.83 -10.07
C ALA A 109 0.37 12.75 -8.72
N HIS A 110 -0.26 11.60 -8.44
CA HIS A 110 -0.95 11.32 -7.18
C HIS A 110 -0.07 10.65 -6.11
N SER A 111 1.22 10.46 -6.35
CA SER A 111 2.12 9.78 -5.41
C SER A 111 2.18 10.43 -4.03
N SER A 112 2.16 11.77 -3.94
CA SER A 112 2.22 12.50 -2.66
C SER A 112 1.03 12.20 -1.74
N GLU A 113 -0.17 12.12 -2.30
CA GLU A 113 -1.40 11.73 -1.60
C GLU A 113 -1.31 10.29 -1.09
N LEU A 114 -0.86 9.36 -1.93
CA LEU A 114 -0.75 7.94 -1.57
C LEU A 114 0.32 7.73 -0.48
N ILE A 115 1.43 8.46 -0.57
CA ILE A 115 2.48 8.47 0.46
C ILE A 115 1.95 9.04 1.77
N ALA A 116 1.16 10.11 1.75
CA ALA A 116 0.55 10.68 2.94
C ALA A 116 -0.36 9.66 3.65
N ALA A 117 -1.24 8.98 2.90
CA ALA A 117 -2.11 7.95 3.45
C ALA A 117 -1.33 6.78 4.06
N LEU A 118 -0.22 6.37 3.46
CA LEU A 118 0.65 5.34 4.03
C LEU A 118 1.38 5.82 5.29
N ASN A 119 1.88 7.06 5.30
CA ASN A 119 2.59 7.63 6.45
C ASN A 119 1.69 7.79 7.68
N GLU A 120 0.44 8.24 7.50
CA GLU A 120 -0.54 8.30 8.60
C GLU A 120 -0.71 6.94 9.29
N LEU A 121 -0.72 5.85 8.52
CA LEU A 121 -0.81 4.50 9.06
C LEU A 121 0.50 4.03 9.69
N VAL A 122 1.65 4.34 9.10
CA VAL A 122 2.96 4.02 9.68
C VAL A 122 3.13 4.71 11.04
N ASP A 123 2.72 5.97 11.17
CA ASP A 123 2.84 6.72 12.42
C ASP A 123 1.92 6.20 13.52
N ASP A 124 0.70 5.73 13.20
CA ASP A 124 -0.22 5.09 14.17
C ASP A 124 0.34 3.76 14.73
N LEU A 125 1.25 3.11 13.99
CA LEU A 125 1.87 1.83 14.39
C LEU A 125 3.13 2.00 15.22
N ARG A 126 3.72 3.20 15.28
CA ARG A 126 4.92 3.41 16.11
C ARG A 126 4.56 3.22 17.59
N PRO A 127 5.37 2.47 18.36
CA PRO A 127 5.18 2.40 19.82
C PRO A 127 5.21 3.82 20.39
N ARG A 128 4.22 4.17 21.19
CA ARG A 128 4.19 5.43 21.95
C ARG A 128 5.06 5.34 23.20
#